data_AF-A0A229YVM7-F1
#
_entry.id   AF-A0A229YVM7-F1
#
_cell.length_a   1.000
_cell.length_b   1.000
_cell.length_c   1.000
_cell.angle_alpha   90.00
_cell.angle_beta   90.00
_cell.angle_gamma   90.00
#
_symmetry.space_group_name_H-M   'P 1'
#
loop_
_entity.id
_entity.type
_entity.pdbx_description
1 polymer ?
#
loop_
_entity_poly.entity_id
_entity_poly.type
_entity_poly.pdbx_seq_one_letter_code
_entity_poly.pdbx_strand_id
1 'polypeptide(L)'
;MDPREPQESVDKTGESDPVVLRSATPSESSPSKPLPETEALVLPEWPGNQDAVSWFLQFRKVLKSIIYRYCGAIQKALHIFEENDATNYVHYESLTRFLRELWIRWKEFIETKSITTTFLSSSVIYDDFEKPISWMSTPRNAPRRFATEMAELRNTMRQVAGELFKNRTIIRDAMVRLEESNNGHDVSPFCGLPTPDESDDAAEKLEQVLLNDPANDSLSSEEEDIDSDEVLPIYSREMKDPKLLEENWLDPIWIQDLGYPGTVPHEIEEYLGSNGGRTLSMCGSIRSIFWLFGHKDLVKVIDDPACLLEDEIVPVPRNINPMGYLMDYYSGQGKMPFFIQELYDRGRLLQSLHVAPVFRVPNAVTSEPAQCSIASLYPFSRPQTLPETVLCLKIKCQKNNDRTLAQVKKKLDETCNIDGDKLWFRGLTMVGLTLSTSFFIPVINSSTPDNEFGPGIYATNNFEMAFGYARPTGAVMVFKDPDLRGLNVWKPDLSDWQHLTAHWLQIPIHGINAPDKYKDADIIIGPVSRNQSEARSKQRFAKQGEELQFVCTSYGGCERLAASLAAIIYFTL
;
A
#
# COMPACT_ATOMS: atom_id res chain seq x y z
N MET A 1 11.91 6.78 102.98
CA MET A 1 12.19 5.49 103.64
C MET A 1 12.30 4.46 102.54
N ASP A 2 13.49 3.89 102.34
CA ASP A 2 13.64 2.57 101.72
C ASP A 2 12.86 1.54 102.59
N PRO A 3 12.38 0.37 102.08
CA PRO A 3 13.31 -0.62 101.49
C PRO A 3 12.76 -1.63 100.43
N ARG A 4 13.72 -2.14 99.62
CA ARG A 4 14.02 -3.57 99.27
C ARG A 4 13.05 -4.44 98.45
N GLU A 5 13.57 -4.84 97.27
CA GLU A 5 13.79 -6.21 96.71
C GLU A 5 12.62 -7.21 96.52
N PRO A 6 12.70 -8.23 95.62
CA PRO A 6 13.91 -8.84 95.03
C PRO A 6 13.92 -9.13 93.51
N GLN A 7 15.12 -9.53 93.06
CA GLN A 7 15.44 -10.17 91.78
C GLN A 7 14.76 -11.53 91.61
N GLU A 8 14.45 -11.91 90.37
CA GLU A 8 14.62 -13.29 89.89
C GLU A 8 14.87 -13.34 88.38
N SER A 9 15.88 -14.12 88.01
CA SER A 9 16.37 -14.40 86.67
C SER A 9 15.74 -15.67 86.11
N VAL A 10 15.18 -15.66 84.90
CA VAL A 10 15.08 -16.88 84.07
C VAL A 10 15.17 -16.52 82.58
N ASP A 11 16.16 -17.12 81.95
CA ASP A 11 16.46 -17.24 80.53
C ASP A 11 15.37 -18.08 79.81
N LYS A 12 14.91 -17.69 78.62
CA LYS A 12 14.48 -18.58 77.52
C LYS A 12 13.86 -17.84 76.31
N THR A 13 14.60 -17.94 75.20
CA THR A 13 14.16 -18.25 73.83
C THR A 13 12.76 -17.80 73.38
N GLY A 14 12.78 -16.88 72.42
CA GLY A 14 11.61 -16.43 71.67
C GLY A 14 10.99 -17.53 70.82
N GLU A 15 9.69 -17.66 70.97
CA GLU A 15 8.77 -18.36 70.08
C GLU A 15 7.52 -17.46 70.02
N SER A 16 7.30 -16.80 68.89
CA SER A 16 6.15 -15.94 68.64
C SER A 16 5.17 -16.68 67.74
N ASP A 17 4.01 -17.01 68.30
CA ASP A 17 2.79 -17.44 67.61
C ASP A 17 1.60 -16.79 68.35
N PRO A 18 0.44 -16.59 67.71
CA PRO A 18 0.20 -15.86 66.47
C PRO A 18 -0.72 -14.67 66.75
N VAL A 19 -0.41 -13.51 66.17
CA VAL A 19 -1.30 -12.35 66.24
C VAL A 19 -2.49 -12.58 65.31
N VAL A 20 -3.66 -12.80 65.91
CA VAL A 20 -4.96 -12.78 65.25
C VAL A 20 -5.24 -11.37 64.75
N LEU A 21 -5.03 -11.12 63.46
CA LEU A 21 -5.47 -9.91 62.77
C LEU A 21 -6.89 -10.14 62.22
N ARG A 22 -7.80 -9.28 62.68
CA ARG A 22 -9.19 -9.18 62.26
C ARG A 22 -9.29 -9.05 60.74
N SER A 23 -10.22 -9.78 60.14
CA SER A 23 -10.59 -9.68 58.72
C SER A 23 -10.90 -8.23 58.35
N ALA A 24 -9.98 -7.63 57.60
CA ALA A 24 -10.29 -6.43 56.83
C ALA A 24 -11.28 -6.82 55.72
N THR A 25 -12.35 -6.05 55.60
CA THR A 25 -13.29 -6.11 54.47
C THR A 25 -12.52 -6.03 53.15
N PRO A 26 -12.79 -6.90 52.16
CA PRO A 26 -12.05 -6.90 50.89
C PRO A 26 -12.22 -5.55 50.18
N SER A 27 -11.10 -4.85 49.96
CA SER A 27 -11.04 -3.67 49.10
C SER A 27 -11.39 -4.04 47.65
N GLU A 28 -12.08 -3.14 46.94
CA GLU A 28 -12.54 -3.36 45.57
C GLU A 28 -11.44 -3.33 44.49
N SER A 29 -10.21 -2.97 44.86
CA SER A 29 -9.07 -2.77 43.96
C SER A 29 -8.01 -3.88 44.02
N SER A 30 -8.44 -5.15 44.10
CA SER A 30 -7.51 -6.29 44.06
C SER A 30 -7.35 -6.81 42.62
N PRO A 31 -6.12 -7.05 42.12
CA PRO A 31 -5.85 -7.48 40.73
C PRO A 31 -6.34 -8.90 40.40
N SER A 32 -6.93 -9.60 41.37
CA SER A 32 -7.59 -10.89 41.21
C SER A 32 -9.09 -10.77 40.87
N LYS A 33 -9.68 -9.57 40.94
CA LYS A 33 -11.06 -9.37 40.49
C LYS A 33 -11.09 -9.23 38.96
N PRO A 34 -12.00 -9.93 38.26
CA PRO A 34 -12.23 -9.66 36.85
C PRO A 34 -12.54 -8.17 36.71
N LEU A 35 -11.81 -7.48 35.83
CA LEU A 35 -12.10 -6.10 35.46
C LEU A 35 -13.58 -6.02 35.05
N PRO A 36 -14.31 -4.96 35.45
CA PRO A 36 -15.73 -4.84 35.11
C PRO A 36 -15.92 -4.99 33.60
N GLU A 37 -16.98 -5.71 33.21
CA GLU A 37 -17.38 -5.83 31.81
C GLU A 37 -17.40 -4.43 31.19
N THR A 38 -16.73 -4.31 30.05
CA THR A 38 -16.47 -3.01 29.44
C THR A 38 -17.80 -2.40 29.01
N GLU A 39 -18.19 -1.29 29.64
CA GLU A 39 -19.35 -0.51 29.21
C GLU A 39 -19.20 -0.17 27.73
N ALA A 40 -20.21 -0.52 26.93
CA ALA A 40 -20.19 -0.26 25.50
C ALA A 40 -20.17 1.26 25.27
N LEU A 41 -19.09 1.75 24.67
CA LEU A 41 -18.99 3.14 24.27
C LEU A 41 -19.99 3.39 23.13
N VAL A 42 -20.89 4.34 23.32
CA VAL A 42 -21.78 4.83 22.26
C VAL A 42 -21.39 6.27 21.99
N LEU A 43 -21.41 6.70 20.72
CA LEU A 43 -21.14 8.09 20.36
C LEU A 43 -22.44 8.91 20.49
N PRO A 44 -22.63 9.71 21.56
CA PRO A 44 -23.81 10.56 21.69
C PRO A 44 -23.71 11.73 20.71
N GLU A 45 -24.84 12.36 20.37
CA GLU A 45 -24.80 13.71 19.77
C GLU A 45 -24.06 14.66 20.74
N TRP A 46 -23.20 15.53 20.22
CA TRP A 46 -22.45 16.51 21.03
C TRP A 46 -23.08 17.90 20.86
N PRO A 47 -24.17 18.22 21.59
CA PRO A 47 -24.80 19.54 21.49
C PRO A 47 -23.90 20.66 22.04
N GLY A 48 -22.80 20.33 22.74
CA GLY A 48 -21.77 21.28 23.16
C GLY A 48 -20.46 20.62 23.60
N ASN A 49 -19.45 21.46 23.87
CA ASN A 49 -18.08 21.02 24.19
C ASN A 49 -17.97 20.14 25.45
N GLN A 50 -18.85 20.33 26.44
CA GLN A 50 -18.81 19.55 27.68
C GLN A 50 -19.17 18.07 27.47
N ASP A 51 -20.11 17.79 26.57
CA ASP A 51 -20.51 16.42 26.26
C ASP A 51 -19.42 15.68 25.48
N ALA A 52 -18.77 16.38 24.54
CA ALA A 52 -17.60 15.86 23.83
C ALA A 52 -16.45 15.54 24.80
N VAL A 53 -16.13 16.46 25.72
CA VAL A 53 -15.09 16.25 26.74
C VAL A 53 -15.42 15.07 27.65
N SER A 54 -16.68 14.96 28.13
CA SER A 54 -17.12 13.84 28.97
C SER A 54 -17.01 12.50 28.23
N TRP A 55 -17.39 12.48 26.95
CA TRP A 55 -17.25 11.30 26.10
C TRP A 55 -15.78 10.90 25.90
N PHE A 56 -14.88 11.85 25.61
CA PHE A 56 -13.44 11.55 25.47
C PHE A 56 -12.83 11.04 26.78
N LEU A 57 -13.30 11.51 27.95
CA LEU A 57 -12.88 10.98 29.24
C LEU A 57 -13.35 9.53 29.45
N GLN A 58 -14.58 9.20 29.04
CA GLN A 58 -15.06 7.81 29.07
C GLN A 58 -14.28 6.92 28.11
N PHE A 59 -14.04 7.40 26.88
CA PHE A 59 -13.25 6.72 25.89
C PHE A 59 -11.83 6.39 26.40
N ARG A 60 -11.17 7.34 27.07
CA ARG A 60 -9.86 7.12 27.72
C ARG A 60 -9.91 6.00 28.75
N LYS A 61 -10.99 5.88 29.54
CA LYS A 61 -11.15 4.79 30.53
C LYS A 61 -11.26 3.43 29.86
N VAL A 62 -12.09 3.34 28.81
CA VAL A 62 -12.26 2.12 28.03
C VAL A 62 -10.92 1.70 27.41
N LEU A 63 -10.23 2.64 26.77
CA LEU A 63 -8.95 2.37 26.15
C LEU A 63 -7.88 1.97 27.18
N LYS A 64 -7.83 2.61 28.35
CA LYS A 64 -6.94 2.22 29.45
C LYS A 64 -7.13 0.75 29.82
N SER A 65 -8.37 0.33 30.04
CA SER A 65 -8.70 -1.07 30.36
C SER A 65 -8.22 -2.06 29.29
N ILE A 66 -8.42 -1.71 28.02
CA ILE A 66 -8.01 -2.53 26.86
C ILE A 66 -6.48 -2.64 26.82
N ILE A 67 -5.77 -1.50 26.85
CA ILE A 67 -4.29 -1.46 26.78
C ILE A 67 -3.67 -2.23 27.95
N TYR A 68 -4.19 -2.07 29.17
CA TYR A 68 -3.64 -2.75 30.35
C TYR A 68 -3.83 -4.28 30.27
N ARG A 69 -5.01 -4.75 29.84
CA ARG A 69 -5.24 -6.19 29.62
C ARG A 69 -4.31 -6.73 28.53
N TYR A 70 -4.09 -5.95 27.48
CA TYR A 70 -3.21 -6.33 26.38
C TYR A 70 -1.74 -6.43 26.84
N CYS A 71 -1.23 -5.40 27.51
CA CYS A 71 0.11 -5.40 28.10
C CYS A 71 0.30 -6.55 29.09
N GLY A 72 -0.69 -6.80 29.96
CA GLY A 72 -0.64 -7.89 30.93
C GLY A 72 -0.57 -9.27 30.28
N ALA A 73 -1.22 -9.47 29.13
CA ALA A 73 -1.12 -10.71 28.37
C ALA A 73 0.27 -10.89 27.73
N ILE A 74 0.87 -9.81 27.21
CA ILE A 74 2.25 -9.83 26.69
C ILE A 74 3.24 -10.14 27.81
N GLN A 75 3.13 -9.48 28.97
CA GLN A 75 4.00 -9.75 30.11
C GLN A 75 3.95 -11.21 30.56
N LYS A 76 2.75 -11.80 30.63
CA LYS A 76 2.61 -13.23 30.95
C LYS A 76 3.28 -14.13 29.91
N ALA A 77 3.21 -13.77 28.62
CA ALA A 77 3.93 -14.52 27.59
C ALA A 77 5.45 -14.37 27.72
N LEU A 78 5.96 -13.16 27.95
CA LEU A 78 7.38 -12.91 28.21
C LEU A 78 7.87 -13.73 29.42
N HIS A 79 7.08 -13.79 30.49
CA HIS A 79 7.39 -14.61 31.65
C HIS A 79 7.50 -16.10 31.32
N ILE A 80 6.64 -16.63 30.44
CA ILE A 80 6.78 -18.02 29.97
C ILE A 80 8.08 -18.23 29.17
N PHE A 81 8.53 -17.25 28.37
CA PHE A 81 9.84 -17.34 27.73
C PHE A 81 10.98 -17.35 28.76
N GLU A 82 10.91 -16.49 29.78
CA GLU A 82 11.89 -16.41 30.87
C GLU A 82 11.97 -17.72 31.67
N GLU A 83 10.83 -18.28 32.09
CA GLU A 83 10.77 -19.54 32.86
C GLU A 83 11.31 -20.76 32.09
N ASN A 84 11.45 -20.65 30.76
CA ASN A 84 11.96 -21.71 29.89
C ASN A 84 13.33 -21.36 29.28
N ASP A 85 14.06 -20.40 29.86
CA ASP A 85 15.39 -19.96 29.41
C ASP A 85 15.43 -19.61 27.90
N ALA A 86 14.34 -19.03 27.38
CA ALA A 86 14.11 -18.79 25.96
C ALA A 86 14.14 -17.29 25.60
N THR A 87 14.87 -16.48 26.35
CA THR A 87 14.98 -15.03 26.14
C THR A 87 15.76 -14.66 24.86
N ASN A 88 16.55 -15.58 24.32
CA ASN A 88 17.27 -15.41 23.04
C ASN A 88 16.40 -15.62 21.78
N TYR A 89 15.09 -15.83 21.93
CA TYR A 89 14.19 -16.02 20.80
C TYR A 89 13.83 -14.66 20.19
N VAL A 90 13.85 -14.58 18.85
CA VAL A 90 13.40 -13.38 18.10
C VAL A 90 12.00 -12.92 18.53
N HIS A 91 11.13 -13.87 18.87
CA HIS A 91 9.79 -13.59 19.36
C HIS A 91 9.75 -12.91 20.73
N TYR A 92 10.67 -13.28 21.65
CA TYR A 92 10.81 -12.62 22.93
C TYR A 92 11.23 -11.15 22.73
N GLU A 93 12.29 -10.92 21.96
CA GLU A 93 12.77 -9.56 21.65
C GLU A 93 11.69 -8.71 20.97
N SER A 94 10.94 -9.30 20.03
CA SER A 94 9.85 -8.62 19.33
C SER A 94 8.70 -8.24 20.27
N LEU A 95 8.31 -9.13 21.19
CA LEU A 95 7.29 -8.85 22.20
C LEU A 95 7.74 -7.77 23.19
N THR A 96 8.99 -7.82 23.64
CA THR A 96 9.58 -6.82 24.56
C THR A 96 9.62 -5.44 23.92
N ARG A 97 10.12 -5.35 22.67
CA ARG A 97 10.16 -4.09 21.92
C ARG A 97 8.75 -3.52 21.73
N PHE A 98 7.81 -4.35 21.28
CA PHE A 98 6.43 -3.91 21.07
C PHE A 98 5.77 -3.45 22.37
N LEU A 99 5.95 -4.17 23.48
CA LEU A 99 5.43 -3.77 24.79
C LEU A 99 5.94 -2.38 25.20
N ARG A 100 7.23 -2.12 25.00
CA ARG A 100 7.86 -0.82 25.31
C ARG A 100 7.29 0.29 24.45
N GLU A 101 7.24 0.10 23.13
CA GLU A 101 6.71 1.09 22.19
C GLU A 101 5.23 1.40 22.46
N LEU A 102 4.42 0.35 22.68
CA LEU A 102 3.01 0.50 23.02
C LEU A 102 2.83 1.32 24.32
N TRP A 103 3.65 1.06 25.34
CA TRP A 103 3.58 1.77 26.61
C TRP A 103 3.95 3.24 26.48
N ILE A 104 4.98 3.57 25.69
CA ILE A 104 5.37 4.96 25.41
C ILE A 104 4.22 5.70 24.72
N ARG A 105 3.67 5.14 23.64
CA ARG A 105 2.54 5.75 22.92
C ARG A 105 1.30 5.88 23.79
N TRP A 106 1.05 4.91 24.66
CA TRP A 106 -0.02 5.00 25.64
C TRP A 106 0.18 6.18 26.62
N LYS A 107 1.40 6.38 27.13
CA LYS A 107 1.74 7.53 27.99
C LYS A 107 1.54 8.87 27.27
N GLU A 108 2.03 9.00 26.04
CA GLU A 108 1.80 10.19 25.22
C GLU A 108 0.31 10.46 25.02
N PHE A 109 -0.48 9.41 24.77
CA PHE A 109 -1.91 9.51 24.54
C PHE A 109 -2.69 10.03 25.77
N ILE A 110 -2.34 9.56 26.97
CA ILE A 110 -3.00 9.97 28.23
C ILE A 110 -2.58 11.36 28.70
N GLU A 111 -1.34 11.78 28.43
CA GLU A 111 -0.80 13.08 28.83
C GLU A 111 -1.31 14.22 27.94
N THR A 112 -1.65 13.92 26.69
CA THR A 112 -2.14 14.91 25.73
C THR A 112 -3.42 15.59 26.23
N LYS A 113 -3.45 16.93 26.21
CA LYS A 113 -4.60 17.73 26.69
C LYS A 113 -5.55 18.14 25.58
N SER A 114 -5.10 18.18 24.33
CA SER A 114 -5.92 18.62 23.21
C SER A 114 -6.28 17.41 22.35
N ILE A 115 -7.57 17.17 22.16
CA ILE A 115 -8.05 16.13 21.26
C ILE A 115 -8.36 16.78 19.92
N THR A 116 -7.51 16.51 18.94
CA THR A 116 -7.68 16.90 17.55
C THR A 116 -7.88 15.67 16.69
N THR A 117 -8.38 15.88 15.46
CA THR A 117 -8.53 14.82 14.45
C THR A 117 -7.18 14.19 14.13
N THR A 118 -6.14 15.00 13.98
CA THR A 118 -4.76 14.54 13.78
C THR A 118 -4.30 13.66 14.94
N PHE A 119 -4.51 14.10 16.19
CA PHE A 119 -4.11 13.32 17.37
C PHE A 119 -4.83 11.97 17.45
N LEU A 120 -6.15 11.93 17.20
CA LEU A 120 -6.90 10.67 17.19
C LEU A 120 -6.42 9.76 16.04
N SER A 121 -6.14 10.32 14.86
CA SER A 121 -5.65 9.57 13.71
C SER A 121 -4.27 8.93 13.93
N SER A 122 -3.44 9.56 14.76
CA SER A 122 -2.10 9.07 15.13
C SER A 122 -2.06 8.36 16.48
N SER A 123 -3.22 8.06 17.09
CA SER A 123 -3.27 7.52 18.44
C SER A 123 -2.96 6.02 18.50
N VAL A 124 -2.55 5.57 19.68
CA VAL A 124 -2.22 4.17 20.04
C VAL A 124 -3.30 3.16 19.64
N ILE A 125 -4.55 3.59 19.44
CA ILE A 125 -5.64 2.72 18.98
C ILE A 125 -5.36 2.09 17.62
N TYR A 126 -4.55 2.72 16.77
CA TYR A 126 -4.28 2.29 15.40
C TYR A 126 -3.06 1.38 15.29
N ASP A 127 -2.38 1.07 16.40
CA ASP A 127 -1.26 0.14 16.42
C ASP A 127 -1.67 -1.28 15.99
N ASP A 128 -0.71 -2.12 15.63
CA ASP A 128 -0.98 -3.49 15.20
C ASP A 128 -1.10 -4.45 16.40
N PHE A 129 -2.33 -4.62 16.91
CA PHE A 129 -2.64 -5.52 18.02
C PHE A 129 -2.82 -7.00 17.58
N GLU A 130 -2.63 -7.33 16.31
CA GLU A 130 -2.69 -8.73 15.87
C GLU A 130 -1.28 -9.32 15.74
N LYS A 131 -0.30 -8.52 15.32
CA LYS A 131 1.09 -8.97 15.13
C LYS A 131 1.71 -9.61 16.37
N PRO A 132 1.60 -9.05 17.60
CA PRO A 132 2.13 -9.70 18.79
C PRO A 132 1.57 -11.10 19.07
N ILE A 133 0.34 -11.38 18.65
CA ILE A 133 -0.30 -12.69 18.83
C ILE A 133 0.49 -13.78 18.08
N SER A 134 1.09 -13.44 16.93
CA SER A 134 1.93 -14.36 16.16
C SER A 134 3.27 -14.66 16.85
N TRP A 135 3.80 -13.72 17.62
CA TRP A 135 5.05 -13.88 18.38
C TRP A 135 4.88 -14.65 19.68
N MET A 136 3.66 -14.80 20.20
CA MET A 136 3.37 -15.64 21.37
C MET A 136 3.44 -17.13 21.06
N SER A 137 4.51 -17.60 20.43
CA SER A 137 4.79 -19.01 20.21
C SER A 137 5.26 -19.66 21.50
N THR A 138 4.91 -20.93 21.73
CA THR A 138 5.45 -21.69 22.85
C THR A 138 6.96 -21.97 22.62
N PRO A 139 7.84 -21.70 23.60
CA PRO A 139 9.27 -21.99 23.47
C PRO A 139 9.55 -23.46 23.14
N ARG A 140 10.63 -23.75 22.40
CA ARG A 140 10.99 -25.15 22.10
C ARG A 140 11.37 -25.84 23.40
N ASN A 141 10.82 -27.04 23.61
CA ASN A 141 10.99 -27.87 24.83
C ASN A 141 10.20 -27.41 26.07
N ALA A 142 9.38 -26.36 25.98
CA ALA A 142 8.54 -25.96 27.10
C ALA A 142 7.51 -27.06 27.45
N PRO A 143 7.26 -27.35 28.74
CA PRO A 143 6.20 -28.25 29.17
C PRO A 143 4.83 -27.95 28.56
N ARG A 144 4.03 -28.99 28.29
CA ARG A 144 2.69 -28.87 27.67
C ARG A 144 1.75 -27.87 28.34
N ARG A 145 1.90 -27.63 29.65
CA ARG A 145 1.13 -26.62 30.38
C ARG A 145 1.30 -25.21 29.78
N PHE A 146 2.53 -24.84 29.41
CA PHE A 146 2.83 -23.53 28.82
C PHE A 146 2.30 -23.40 27.39
N ALA A 147 2.18 -24.52 26.66
CA ALA A 147 1.50 -24.51 25.36
C ALA A 147 0.01 -24.15 25.49
N THR A 148 -0.63 -24.66 26.54
CA THR A 148 -2.02 -24.39 26.86
C THR A 148 -2.19 -22.94 27.31
N GLU A 149 -1.34 -22.49 28.23
CA GLU A 149 -1.34 -21.11 28.72
C GLU A 149 -1.07 -20.08 27.60
N MET A 150 -0.06 -20.30 26.75
CA MET A 150 0.18 -19.46 25.56
C MET A 150 -1.03 -19.43 24.61
N ALA A 151 -1.77 -20.54 24.48
CA ALA A 151 -2.98 -20.56 23.67
C ALA A 151 -4.11 -19.72 24.27
N GLU A 152 -4.29 -19.78 25.60
CA GLU A 152 -5.24 -18.95 26.34
C GLU A 152 -4.88 -17.46 26.27
N LEU A 153 -3.59 -17.12 26.39
CA LEU A 153 -3.10 -15.75 26.24
C LEU A 153 -3.35 -15.21 24.82
N ARG A 154 -3.07 -16.00 23.77
CA ARG A 154 -3.40 -15.62 22.39
C ARG A 154 -4.90 -15.39 22.20
N ASN A 155 -5.75 -16.25 22.76
CA ASN A 155 -7.21 -16.08 22.69
C ASN A 155 -7.67 -14.80 23.41
N THR A 156 -7.10 -14.53 24.59
CA THR A 156 -7.34 -13.30 25.35
C THR A 156 -6.95 -12.07 24.52
N MET A 157 -5.77 -12.07 23.90
CA MET A 157 -5.33 -10.95 23.06
C MET A 157 -6.19 -10.77 21.81
N ARG A 158 -6.67 -11.85 21.18
CA ARG A 158 -7.64 -11.72 20.06
C ARG A 158 -8.94 -11.07 20.51
N GLN A 159 -9.44 -11.43 21.70
CA GLN A 159 -10.63 -10.80 22.27
C GLN A 159 -10.40 -9.31 22.52
N VAL A 160 -9.28 -8.95 23.17
CA VAL A 160 -8.93 -7.56 23.46
C VAL A 160 -8.70 -6.74 22.18
N ALA A 161 -8.03 -7.31 21.19
CA ALA A 161 -7.85 -6.69 19.86
C ALA A 161 -9.20 -6.47 19.16
N GLY A 162 -10.13 -7.42 19.27
CA GLY A 162 -11.50 -7.29 18.76
C GLY A 162 -12.29 -6.16 19.44
N GLU A 163 -12.12 -5.96 20.76
CA GLU A 163 -12.71 -4.82 21.48
C GLU A 163 -12.11 -3.50 21.00
N LEU A 164 -10.80 -3.43 20.80
CA LEU A 164 -10.14 -2.24 20.27
C LEU A 164 -10.63 -1.90 18.86
N PHE A 165 -10.79 -2.91 17.99
CA PHE A 165 -11.31 -2.74 16.63
C PHE A 165 -12.72 -2.14 16.63
N LYS A 166 -13.61 -2.59 17.52
CA LYS A 166 -14.94 -1.99 17.69
C LYS A 166 -14.85 -0.52 18.09
N ASN A 167 -13.92 -0.17 18.98
CA ASN A 167 -13.69 1.21 19.40
C ASN A 167 -13.12 2.08 18.27
N ARG A 168 -12.31 1.54 17.35
CA ARG A 168 -11.80 2.28 16.17
C ARG A 168 -12.92 2.87 15.32
N THR A 169 -13.99 2.11 15.08
CA THR A 169 -15.14 2.60 14.31
C THR A 169 -15.78 3.81 14.99
N ILE A 170 -15.99 3.74 16.29
CA ILE A 170 -16.59 4.83 17.07
C ILE A 170 -15.69 6.07 17.06
N ILE A 171 -14.37 5.88 17.07
CA ILE A 171 -13.39 6.98 17.02
C ILE A 171 -13.36 7.63 15.64
N ARG A 172 -13.50 6.87 14.55
CA ARG A 172 -13.63 7.46 13.21
C ARG A 172 -14.87 8.35 13.11
N ASP A 173 -15.99 7.90 13.64
CA ASP A 173 -17.21 8.71 13.69
C ASP A 173 -17.01 9.97 14.55
N ALA A 174 -16.30 9.85 15.68
CA ALA A 174 -15.92 10.98 16.51
C ALA A 174 -14.99 11.98 15.77
N MET A 175 -14.05 11.49 14.97
CA MET A 175 -13.18 12.32 14.14
C MET A 175 -13.95 13.10 13.07
N VAL A 176 -14.90 12.46 12.37
CA VAL A 176 -15.75 13.16 11.39
C VAL A 176 -16.50 14.31 12.05
N ARG A 177 -17.06 14.08 13.25
CA ARG A 177 -17.77 15.13 13.99
C ARG A 177 -16.86 16.26 14.47
N LEU A 178 -15.62 15.95 14.86
CA LEU A 178 -14.62 16.96 15.18
C LEU A 178 -14.32 17.83 13.95
N GLU A 179 -14.14 17.23 12.77
CA GLU A 179 -13.92 17.94 11.51
C GLU A 179 -15.10 18.85 11.15
N GLU A 180 -16.33 18.34 11.23
CA GLU A 180 -17.55 19.11 10.98
C GLU A 180 -17.70 20.30 11.94
N SER A 181 -17.26 20.14 13.19
CA SER A 181 -17.32 21.20 14.20
C SER A 181 -16.19 22.23 14.08
N ASN A 182 -15.16 21.96 13.25
CA ASN A 182 -13.95 22.78 13.05
C ASN A 182 -13.25 23.22 14.35
N ASN A 183 -13.38 22.43 15.42
CA ASN A 183 -12.88 22.76 16.75
C ASN A 183 -12.05 21.59 17.30
N GLY A 184 -10.82 21.87 17.76
CA GLY A 184 -10.14 21.00 18.72
C GLY A 184 -10.78 21.16 20.10
N HIS A 185 -10.84 20.09 20.88
CA HIS A 185 -11.38 20.14 22.23
C HIS A 185 -10.29 19.93 23.27
N ASP A 186 -10.14 20.87 24.20
CA ASP A 186 -9.27 20.72 25.35
C ASP A 186 -9.96 19.83 26.39
N VAL A 187 -9.33 18.70 26.68
CA VAL A 187 -9.69 17.76 27.74
C VAL A 187 -8.65 17.87 28.86
N SER A 188 -9.09 17.77 30.12
CA SER A 188 -8.13 17.56 31.20
C SER A 188 -7.42 16.22 31.03
N PRO A 189 -6.11 16.12 31.35
CA PRO A 189 -5.47 14.83 31.57
C PRO A 189 -6.30 14.00 32.55
N PHE A 190 -6.17 12.69 32.47
CA PHE A 190 -6.84 11.82 33.43
C PHE A 190 -6.26 12.06 34.85
N CYS A 191 -6.93 12.87 35.67
CA CYS A 191 -6.58 13.03 37.09
C CYS A 191 -6.98 11.75 37.84
N GLY A 192 -6.00 11.09 38.44
CA GLY A 192 -6.18 9.79 39.11
C GLY A 192 -5.23 8.69 38.62
N LEU A 193 -4.14 9.02 37.93
CA LEU A 193 -2.96 8.16 38.02
C LEU A 193 -2.34 8.45 39.38
N PRO A 194 -2.19 7.44 40.26
CA PRO A 194 -1.46 7.65 41.49
C PRO A 194 -0.09 8.22 41.13
N THR A 195 0.27 9.33 41.77
CA THR A 195 1.69 9.68 41.90
C THR A 195 2.42 8.49 42.52
N PRO A 196 3.72 8.31 42.26
CA PRO A 196 4.50 7.09 42.56
C PRO A 196 4.41 6.49 43.97
N ASP A 197 3.73 7.15 44.92
CA ASP A 197 3.52 6.68 46.29
C ASP A 197 2.20 5.91 46.53
N GLU A 198 1.27 5.81 45.56
CA GLU A 198 -0.04 5.16 45.79
C GLU A 198 -0.36 4.00 44.82
N SER A 199 0.36 2.88 44.96
CA SER A 199 -0.17 1.51 44.82
C SER A 199 -1.06 1.22 43.59
N ASP A 200 -0.46 1.24 42.39
CA ASP A 200 -0.92 0.43 41.25
C ASP A 200 0.21 -0.54 40.88
N ASP A 201 0.39 -1.58 41.71
CA ASP A 201 1.51 -2.53 41.75
C ASP A 201 1.81 -3.19 40.38
N ALA A 202 0.84 -3.22 39.45
CA ALA A 202 1.02 -3.73 38.09
C ALA A 202 1.62 -2.71 37.12
N ALA A 203 1.21 -1.43 37.21
CA ALA A 203 1.75 -0.37 36.36
C ALA A 203 3.17 0.01 36.78
N GLU A 204 3.42 0.02 38.10
CA GLU A 204 4.74 0.29 38.67
C GLU A 204 5.72 -0.85 38.37
N LYS A 205 5.28 -2.12 38.45
CA LYS A 205 6.10 -3.26 37.97
C LYS A 205 6.36 -3.21 36.49
N LEU A 206 5.38 -2.84 35.66
CA LEU A 206 5.59 -2.68 34.22
C LEU A 206 6.60 -1.57 33.93
N GLU A 207 6.52 -0.44 34.65
CA GLU A 207 7.46 0.67 34.50
C GLU A 207 8.87 0.33 35.00
N GLN A 208 9.01 -0.35 36.13
CA GLN A 208 10.30 -0.82 36.63
C GLN A 208 10.92 -1.89 35.71
N VAL A 209 10.13 -2.81 35.15
CA VAL A 209 10.63 -3.80 34.17
C VAL A 209 11.12 -3.12 32.89
N LEU A 210 10.44 -2.08 32.43
CA LEU A 210 10.82 -1.35 31.22
C LEU A 210 12.01 -0.38 31.42
N LEU A 211 12.24 0.10 32.65
CA LEU A 211 13.32 1.05 32.97
C LEU A 211 14.62 0.38 33.45
N ASN A 212 14.57 -0.84 33.96
CA ASN A 212 15.72 -1.53 34.58
C ASN A 212 16.52 -2.45 33.63
N ASP A 213 16.25 -2.45 32.32
CA ASP A 213 17.02 -3.24 31.36
C ASP A 213 18.40 -2.60 31.09
N PRO A 214 19.53 -3.27 31.38
CA PRO A 214 20.89 -2.72 31.21
C PRO A 214 21.26 -2.40 29.76
N ALA A 215 20.43 -2.74 28.76
CA ALA A 215 20.61 -2.29 27.37
C ALA A 215 20.42 -0.78 27.16
N ASN A 216 19.98 -0.03 28.19
CA ASN A 216 19.72 1.41 28.08
C ASN A 216 20.98 2.30 28.04
N ASP A 217 22.15 1.79 28.43
CA ASP A 217 23.40 2.59 28.54
C ASP A 217 24.33 2.50 27.32
N SER A 218 23.95 1.75 26.26
CA SER A 218 24.81 1.54 25.08
C SER A 218 24.34 2.17 23.77
N LEU A 219 23.28 2.98 23.77
CA LEU A 219 22.80 3.68 22.58
C LEU A 219 23.16 5.18 22.62
N SER A 220 24.46 5.47 22.60
CA SER A 220 24.95 6.80 22.23
C SER A 220 25.06 6.89 20.70
N SER A 221 24.16 7.68 20.11
CA SER A 221 24.25 8.37 18.81
C SER A 221 25.38 7.96 17.85
N GLU A 222 25.20 6.84 17.16
CA GLU A 222 25.70 6.69 15.79
C GLU A 222 24.50 6.26 14.95
N GLU A 223 24.02 7.19 14.13
CA GLU A 223 23.03 6.93 13.08
C GLU A 223 23.69 6.01 12.04
N GLU A 224 23.60 4.70 12.28
CA GLU A 224 23.69 3.74 11.19
C GLU A 224 22.29 3.61 10.57
N ASP A 225 22.20 3.98 9.29
CA ASP A 225 21.06 3.77 8.41
C ASP A 225 20.71 2.26 8.36
N ILE A 226 19.88 1.81 9.28
CA ILE A 226 19.23 0.50 9.21
C ILE A 226 17.93 0.68 8.44
N ASP A 227 17.96 0.22 7.20
CA ASP A 227 16.87 0.14 6.24
C ASP A 227 15.58 -0.40 6.90
N SER A 228 14.53 0.45 6.97
CA SER A 228 13.30 0.17 7.73
C SER A 228 12.30 -0.75 7.02
N ASP A 229 12.75 -1.57 6.08
CA ASP A 229 11.91 -2.24 5.08
C ASP A 229 11.73 -3.76 5.29
N GLU A 230 11.60 -4.22 6.54
CA GLU A 230 11.17 -5.60 6.82
C GLU A 230 9.84 -5.70 7.58
N VAL A 231 8.79 -5.17 6.94
CA VAL A 231 7.44 -5.71 7.10
C VAL A 231 7.44 -7.08 6.43
N LEU A 232 7.34 -8.17 7.21
CA LEU A 232 7.18 -9.53 6.67
C LEU A 232 6.04 -9.53 5.64
N PRO A 233 6.32 -9.78 4.35
CA PRO A 233 5.29 -9.72 3.31
C PRO A 233 4.27 -10.84 3.55
N ILE A 234 2.99 -10.46 3.65
CA ILE A 234 1.84 -11.39 3.79
C ILE A 234 1.80 -12.42 2.65
N TYR A 235 2.40 -12.07 1.51
CA TYR A 235 2.73 -13.01 0.46
C TYR A 235 4.14 -13.54 0.71
N SER A 236 4.23 -14.78 1.23
CA SER A 236 5.51 -15.49 1.23
C SER A 236 6.11 -15.42 -0.18
N ARG A 237 7.31 -14.84 -0.30
CA ARG A 237 8.08 -14.94 -1.57
C ARG A 237 8.60 -16.36 -1.79
N GLU A 238 8.60 -17.19 -0.75
CA GLU A 238 9.08 -18.55 -0.81
C GLU A 238 8.01 -19.44 -1.42
N MET A 239 8.22 -19.77 -2.70
CA MET A 239 7.50 -20.81 -3.41
C MET A 239 7.98 -22.17 -2.89
N LYS A 240 7.06 -23.06 -2.52
CA LYS A 240 7.37 -24.46 -2.21
C LYS A 240 7.96 -25.17 -3.44
N ASP A 241 8.65 -26.29 -3.22
CA ASP A 241 9.14 -27.12 -4.32
C ASP A 241 7.95 -27.60 -5.20
N PRO A 242 7.93 -27.24 -6.50
CA PRO A 242 6.87 -27.64 -7.43
C PRO A 242 6.69 -29.15 -7.57
N LYS A 243 7.73 -29.94 -7.28
CA LYS A 243 7.63 -31.42 -7.28
C LYS A 243 6.64 -31.95 -6.25
N LEU A 244 6.38 -31.17 -5.20
CA LEU A 244 5.43 -31.56 -4.16
C LEU A 244 3.97 -31.43 -4.60
N LEU A 245 3.67 -30.83 -5.75
CA LEU A 245 2.30 -30.72 -6.26
C LEU A 245 1.70 -32.12 -6.50
N GLU A 246 2.39 -32.95 -7.25
CA GLU A 246 1.95 -34.32 -7.55
C GLU A 246 1.85 -35.17 -6.26
N GLU A 247 2.80 -35.00 -5.33
CA GLU A 247 2.78 -35.68 -4.02
C GLU A 247 1.57 -35.27 -3.16
N ASN A 248 0.98 -34.11 -3.42
CA ASN A 248 -0.18 -33.58 -2.71
C ASN A 248 -1.47 -33.65 -3.54
N TRP A 249 -1.50 -34.46 -4.61
CA TRP A 249 -2.66 -34.65 -5.49
C TRP A 249 -3.15 -33.35 -6.15
N LEU A 250 -2.22 -32.46 -6.48
CA LEU A 250 -2.47 -31.21 -7.17
C LEU A 250 -1.89 -31.24 -8.58
N ASP A 251 -2.56 -30.54 -9.49
CA ASP A 251 -2.15 -30.52 -10.89
C ASP A 251 -0.79 -29.82 -11.06
N PRO A 252 0.13 -30.38 -11.84
CA PRO A 252 1.37 -29.71 -12.15
C PRO A 252 1.13 -28.41 -12.92
N ILE A 253 2.03 -27.46 -12.76
CA ILE A 253 1.96 -26.16 -13.43
C ILE A 253 3.22 -25.91 -14.26
N TRP A 254 3.12 -25.06 -15.27
CA TRP A 254 4.28 -24.59 -16.03
C TRP A 254 4.91 -23.41 -15.30
N ILE A 255 6.24 -23.43 -15.13
CA ILE A 255 7.02 -22.36 -14.50
C ILE A 255 8.15 -21.96 -15.44
N GLN A 256 8.41 -20.65 -15.58
CA GLN A 256 9.35 -20.12 -16.57
C GLN A 256 10.73 -20.79 -16.59
N ASP A 257 11.33 -21.02 -15.42
CA ASP A 257 12.69 -21.56 -15.31
C ASP A 257 12.73 -23.09 -15.18
N LEU A 258 11.58 -23.73 -14.91
CA LEU A 258 11.49 -25.17 -14.65
C LEU A 258 10.72 -25.93 -15.75
N GLY A 259 9.98 -25.23 -16.60
CA GLY A 259 9.07 -25.80 -17.58
C GLY A 259 7.83 -26.41 -16.93
N TYR A 260 7.14 -27.28 -17.69
CA TYR A 260 6.09 -28.16 -17.18
C TYR A 260 6.69 -29.55 -16.96
N PRO A 261 6.39 -30.24 -15.85
CA PRO A 261 6.84 -31.61 -15.67
C PRO A 261 6.09 -32.55 -16.64
N GLY A 262 6.80 -33.04 -17.66
CA GLY A 262 6.24 -33.94 -18.67
C GLY A 262 5.70 -33.21 -19.91
N THR A 263 4.62 -33.73 -20.49
CA THR A 263 4.00 -33.13 -21.68
C THR A 263 3.06 -32.01 -21.27
N VAL A 264 3.27 -30.81 -21.82
CA VAL A 264 2.42 -29.64 -21.55
C VAL A 264 0.98 -29.92 -22.02
N PRO A 265 -0.02 -29.82 -21.15
CA PRO A 265 -1.42 -29.95 -21.54
C PRO A 265 -1.85 -28.84 -22.51
N HIS A 266 -2.74 -29.16 -23.44
CA HIS A 266 -3.23 -28.21 -24.47
C HIS A 266 -3.75 -26.89 -23.87
N GLU A 267 -4.45 -26.96 -22.73
CA GLU A 267 -4.99 -25.80 -22.01
C GLU A 267 -3.90 -24.82 -21.55
N ILE A 268 -2.74 -25.34 -21.14
CA ILE A 268 -1.57 -24.51 -20.78
C ILE A 268 -0.83 -24.07 -22.03
N GLU A 269 -0.75 -24.93 -23.05
CA GLU A 269 -0.11 -24.64 -24.33
C GLU A 269 -0.76 -23.44 -25.06
N GLU A 270 -2.08 -23.30 -24.96
CA GLU A 270 -2.84 -22.16 -25.50
C GLU A 270 -2.32 -20.82 -24.95
N TYR A 271 -1.99 -20.75 -23.66
CA TYR A 271 -1.42 -19.55 -23.02
C TYR A 271 0.06 -19.36 -23.34
N LEU A 272 0.81 -20.44 -23.58
CA LEU A 272 2.24 -20.38 -23.86
C LEU A 272 2.54 -19.97 -25.31
N GLY A 273 1.70 -20.34 -26.29
CA GLY A 273 1.81 -19.93 -27.69
C GLY A 273 3.23 -19.96 -28.28
N SER A 274 3.50 -19.17 -29.35
CA SER A 274 4.85 -19.10 -29.95
C SER A 274 5.82 -18.19 -29.19
N ASN A 275 5.34 -17.37 -28.25
CA ASN A 275 6.13 -16.33 -27.54
C ASN A 275 5.73 -16.16 -26.05
N GLY A 276 4.66 -16.79 -25.57
CA GLY A 276 4.05 -16.57 -24.24
C GLY A 276 4.92 -17.03 -23.08
N GLY A 277 5.79 -18.03 -23.27
CA GLY A 277 6.77 -18.41 -22.25
C GLY A 277 7.76 -17.29 -21.85
N ARG A 278 7.91 -16.24 -22.66
CA ARG A 278 8.76 -15.08 -22.32
C ARG A 278 8.07 -14.03 -21.46
N THR A 279 6.73 -14.00 -21.48
CA THR A 279 5.90 -12.98 -20.80
C THR A 279 5.23 -13.48 -19.53
N LEU A 280 5.26 -14.79 -19.27
CA LEU A 280 4.67 -15.42 -18.09
C LEU A 280 5.75 -15.86 -17.10
N SER A 281 5.43 -15.80 -15.81
CA SER A 281 6.23 -16.41 -14.73
C SER A 281 5.79 -17.85 -14.47
N MET A 282 4.48 -18.09 -14.49
CA MET A 282 3.88 -19.42 -14.34
C MET A 282 2.50 -19.49 -15.00
N CYS A 283 2.03 -20.70 -15.30
CA CYS A 283 0.71 -20.96 -15.86
C CYS A 283 0.19 -22.32 -15.36
N GLY A 284 -1.00 -22.36 -14.80
CA GLY A 284 -1.60 -23.61 -14.32
C GLY A 284 -2.83 -23.37 -13.46
N SER A 285 -3.33 -24.43 -12.82
CA SER A 285 -4.47 -24.40 -11.91
C SER A 285 -4.24 -23.39 -10.79
N ILE A 286 -5.26 -22.57 -10.50
CA ILE A 286 -5.18 -21.61 -9.40
C ILE A 286 -5.04 -22.30 -8.06
N ARG A 287 -5.64 -23.49 -7.89
CA ARG A 287 -5.51 -24.28 -6.67
C ARG A 287 -4.05 -24.67 -6.42
N SER A 288 -3.37 -25.17 -7.45
CA SER A 288 -1.96 -25.51 -7.38
C SER A 288 -1.08 -24.29 -7.08
N ILE A 289 -1.39 -23.13 -7.68
CA ILE A 289 -0.65 -21.88 -7.42
C ILE A 289 -0.85 -21.41 -5.97
N PHE A 290 -2.09 -21.34 -5.46
CA PHE A 290 -2.34 -20.98 -4.06
C PHE A 290 -1.60 -21.90 -3.08
N TRP A 291 -1.62 -23.20 -3.36
CA TRP A 291 -0.95 -24.17 -2.51
C TRP A 291 0.58 -24.00 -2.50
N LEU A 292 1.19 -23.73 -3.66
CA LEU A 292 2.65 -23.50 -3.78
C LEU A 292 3.13 -22.34 -2.93
N PHE A 293 2.32 -21.29 -2.81
CA PHE A 293 2.63 -20.12 -2.00
C PHE A 293 2.12 -20.21 -0.55
N GLY A 294 1.63 -21.38 -0.15
CA GLY A 294 1.27 -21.64 1.25
C GLY A 294 -0.15 -21.27 1.66
N HIS A 295 -1.01 -20.86 0.74
CA HIS A 295 -2.36 -20.38 1.00
C HIS A 295 -3.39 -21.52 0.98
N LYS A 296 -3.34 -22.38 2.00
CA LYS A 296 -4.23 -23.55 2.13
C LYS A 296 -5.71 -23.19 2.35
N ASP A 297 -5.96 -22.03 2.93
CA ASP A 297 -7.28 -21.43 3.09
C ASP A 297 -7.90 -21.07 1.73
N LEU A 298 -7.12 -20.50 0.80
CA LEU A 298 -7.60 -20.21 -0.57
C LEU A 298 -7.88 -21.48 -1.38
N VAL A 299 -7.11 -22.54 -1.15
CA VAL A 299 -7.42 -23.87 -1.71
C VAL A 299 -8.80 -24.36 -1.24
N LYS A 300 -9.11 -24.22 0.05
CA LYS A 300 -10.42 -24.62 0.60
C LYS A 300 -11.57 -23.79 0.06
N VAL A 301 -11.34 -22.51 -0.24
CA VAL A 301 -12.35 -21.64 -0.86
C VAL A 301 -12.74 -22.16 -2.24
N ILE A 302 -11.78 -22.69 -3.00
CA ILE A 302 -12.05 -23.30 -4.31
C ILE A 302 -12.84 -24.61 -4.17
N ASP A 303 -12.63 -25.36 -3.08
CA ASP A 303 -13.38 -26.58 -2.78
C ASP A 303 -14.81 -26.32 -2.25
N ASP A 304 -15.13 -25.09 -1.86
CA ASP A 304 -16.42 -24.75 -1.25
C ASP A 304 -17.47 -24.44 -2.34
N PRO A 305 -18.54 -25.25 -2.46
CA PRO A 305 -19.58 -25.03 -3.47
C PRO A 305 -20.39 -23.74 -3.25
N ALA A 306 -20.28 -23.09 -2.08
CA ALA A 306 -20.88 -21.79 -1.81
C ALA A 306 -20.03 -20.62 -2.32
N CYS A 307 -18.78 -20.86 -2.74
CA CYS A 307 -17.88 -19.85 -3.27
C CYS A 307 -17.92 -19.82 -4.81
N LEU A 308 -17.71 -18.63 -5.38
CA LEU A 308 -17.70 -18.41 -6.84
C LEU A 308 -16.32 -18.64 -7.49
N LEU A 309 -15.31 -18.93 -6.67
CA LEU A 309 -13.94 -19.13 -7.11
C LEU A 309 -13.77 -20.59 -7.56
N GLU A 310 -13.66 -20.82 -8.87
CA GLU A 310 -13.51 -22.15 -9.46
C GLU A 310 -12.05 -22.46 -9.78
N ASP A 311 -11.68 -23.74 -9.83
CA ASP A 311 -10.32 -24.17 -10.18
C ASP A 311 -10.06 -24.00 -11.69
N GLU A 312 -9.63 -22.81 -12.10
CA GLU A 312 -9.34 -22.47 -13.49
C GLU A 312 -7.83 -22.36 -13.77
N ILE A 313 -7.43 -22.59 -15.03
CA ILE A 313 -6.05 -22.40 -15.49
C ILE A 313 -5.79 -20.91 -15.70
N VAL A 314 -4.80 -20.34 -15.00
CA VAL A 314 -4.48 -18.91 -15.11
C VAL A 314 -3.02 -18.67 -15.49
N PRO A 315 -2.76 -17.81 -16.48
CA PRO A 315 -1.43 -17.31 -16.75
C PRO A 315 -1.05 -16.18 -15.79
N VAL A 316 0.05 -16.33 -15.06
CA VAL A 316 0.61 -15.28 -14.21
C VAL A 316 1.69 -14.52 -14.98
N PRO A 317 1.57 -13.19 -15.14
CA PRO A 317 2.57 -12.41 -15.87
C PRO A 317 3.95 -12.44 -15.19
N ARG A 318 4.99 -12.23 -15.99
CA ARG A 318 6.37 -12.15 -15.52
C ARG A 318 6.59 -10.91 -14.64
N ASN A 319 7.45 -11.04 -13.63
CA ASN A 319 7.82 -9.98 -12.67
C ASN A 319 6.64 -9.47 -11.82
N ILE A 320 5.56 -10.23 -11.71
CA ILE A 320 4.45 -9.94 -10.81
C ILE A 320 4.42 -10.99 -9.71
N ASN A 321 4.11 -10.58 -8.47
CA ASN A 321 3.84 -11.52 -7.39
C ASN A 321 2.58 -12.32 -7.74
N PRO A 322 2.65 -13.66 -7.85
CA PRO A 322 1.50 -14.48 -8.25
C PRO A 322 0.29 -14.31 -7.33
N MET A 323 0.54 -14.11 -6.03
CA MET A 323 -0.54 -14.01 -5.05
C MET A 323 -1.21 -12.65 -5.06
N GLY A 324 -0.44 -11.57 -5.11
CA GLY A 324 -0.98 -10.24 -5.33
C GLY A 324 -1.85 -10.22 -6.59
N TYR A 325 -1.32 -10.74 -7.71
CA TYR A 325 -2.04 -10.81 -8.97
C TYR A 325 -3.36 -11.57 -8.89
N LEU A 326 -3.36 -12.81 -8.37
CA LEU A 326 -4.56 -13.64 -8.32
C LEU A 326 -5.62 -13.06 -7.36
N MET A 327 -5.18 -12.52 -6.21
CA MET A 327 -6.11 -11.89 -5.26
C MET A 327 -6.80 -10.69 -5.87
N ASP A 328 -6.05 -9.81 -6.55
CA ASP A 328 -6.60 -8.64 -7.23
C ASP A 328 -7.48 -9.04 -8.42
N TYR A 329 -7.04 -10.02 -9.21
CA TYR A 329 -7.76 -10.55 -10.36
C TYR A 329 -9.15 -11.07 -10.00
N TYR A 330 -9.25 -11.84 -8.91
CA TYR A 330 -10.51 -12.44 -8.48
C TYR A 330 -11.37 -11.53 -7.61
N SER A 331 -10.76 -10.63 -6.84
CA SER A 331 -11.47 -9.56 -6.15
C SER A 331 -12.15 -8.63 -7.17
N GLY A 332 -11.42 -8.21 -8.22
CA GLY A 332 -11.95 -7.35 -9.29
C GLY A 332 -13.10 -7.99 -10.09
N GLN A 333 -13.19 -9.32 -10.13
CA GLN A 333 -14.30 -10.05 -10.74
C GLN A 333 -15.44 -10.36 -9.77
N GLY A 334 -15.31 -10.03 -8.49
CA GLY A 334 -16.28 -10.39 -7.46
C GLY A 334 -16.36 -11.90 -7.20
N LYS A 335 -15.36 -12.69 -7.62
CA LYS A 335 -15.30 -14.13 -7.35
C LYS A 335 -14.68 -14.45 -5.97
N MET A 336 -13.89 -13.51 -5.43
CA MET A 336 -13.24 -13.68 -4.12
C MET A 336 -14.23 -13.37 -2.98
N PRO A 337 -14.44 -14.27 -2.00
CA PRO A 337 -15.30 -13.98 -0.86
C PRO A 337 -14.77 -12.82 -0.02
N PHE A 338 -15.67 -11.93 0.43
CA PHE A 338 -15.31 -10.73 1.17
C PHE A 338 -14.50 -11.02 2.45
N PHE A 339 -14.82 -12.10 3.17
CA PHE A 339 -14.10 -12.47 4.40
C PHE A 339 -12.64 -12.89 4.13
N ILE A 340 -12.38 -13.51 2.97
CA ILE A 340 -11.04 -13.84 2.51
C ILE A 340 -10.31 -12.56 2.10
N GLN A 341 -10.97 -11.71 1.32
CA GLN A 341 -10.39 -10.43 0.93
C GLN A 341 -9.98 -9.61 2.16
N GLU A 342 -10.83 -9.54 3.19
CA GLU A 342 -10.52 -8.83 4.44
C GLU A 342 -9.30 -9.42 5.19
N LEU A 343 -9.14 -10.75 5.20
CA LEU A 343 -7.98 -11.43 5.78
C LEU A 343 -6.66 -11.03 5.10
N TYR A 344 -6.68 -10.83 3.79
CA TYR A 344 -5.49 -10.52 2.99
C TYR A 344 -5.27 -9.02 2.77
N ASP A 345 -6.31 -8.19 2.90
CA ASP A 345 -6.22 -6.73 2.76
C ASP A 345 -5.74 -6.04 4.06
N ARG A 346 -5.83 -6.70 5.23
CA ARG A 346 -5.44 -6.14 6.54
C ARG A 346 -3.96 -5.77 6.70
N GLY A 347 -3.09 -6.10 5.76
CA GLY A 347 -1.71 -5.57 5.69
C GLY A 347 -1.31 -4.98 4.35
N ARG A 348 -2.28 -4.67 3.47
CA ARG A 348 -2.02 -3.80 2.33
C ARG A 348 -2.09 -2.34 2.78
N LEU A 349 -0.98 -1.60 2.64
CA LEU A 349 -1.12 -0.20 2.23
C LEU A 349 -1.94 -0.25 0.93
N LEU A 350 -3.11 0.39 0.92
CA LEU A 350 -4.06 0.48 -0.19
C LEU A 350 -3.37 0.79 -1.53
N GLN A 351 -2.79 -0.22 -2.18
CA GLN A 351 -2.64 -0.26 -3.62
C GLN A 351 -3.79 -1.11 -4.10
N SER A 352 -4.93 -0.48 -4.30
CA SER A 352 -6.00 -1.05 -5.11
C SER A 352 -5.43 -1.26 -6.51
N LEU A 353 -4.97 -2.46 -6.80
CA LEU A 353 -4.68 -2.84 -8.18
C LEU A 353 -6.03 -3.06 -8.84
N HIS A 354 -6.59 -1.98 -9.38
CA HIS A 354 -7.70 -2.09 -10.32
C HIS A 354 -7.20 -2.90 -11.50
N VAL A 355 -7.72 -4.13 -11.65
CA VAL A 355 -7.59 -4.92 -12.86
C VAL A 355 -8.38 -4.17 -13.92
N ALA A 356 -7.70 -3.25 -14.58
CA ALA A 356 -8.31 -2.52 -15.64
C ALA A 356 -8.72 -3.52 -16.75
N PRO A 357 -9.85 -3.29 -17.43
CA PRO A 357 -10.35 -4.18 -18.47
C PRO A 357 -9.22 -4.51 -19.45
N VAL A 358 -9.18 -5.75 -19.95
CA VAL A 358 -8.15 -6.17 -20.90
C VAL A 358 -8.13 -5.19 -22.06
N PHE A 359 -7.09 -4.34 -22.11
CA PHE A 359 -7.00 -3.26 -23.07
C PHE A 359 -6.64 -3.82 -24.45
N ARG A 360 -7.67 -4.28 -25.17
CA ARG A 360 -7.57 -4.84 -26.51
C ARG A 360 -7.98 -3.80 -27.56
N VAL A 361 -7.53 -4.01 -28.79
CA VAL A 361 -8.04 -3.26 -29.94
C VAL A 361 -9.55 -3.52 -30.07
N PRO A 362 -10.42 -2.48 -30.10
CA PRO A 362 -11.86 -2.69 -30.21
C PRO A 362 -12.23 -3.47 -31.47
N ASN A 363 -13.23 -4.35 -31.38
CA ASN A 363 -13.63 -5.23 -32.50
C ASN A 363 -14.11 -4.47 -33.74
N ALA A 364 -14.63 -3.25 -33.56
CA ALA A 364 -15.05 -2.38 -34.65
C ALA A 364 -13.86 -1.87 -35.50
N VAL A 365 -12.64 -1.92 -34.98
CA VAL A 365 -11.45 -1.43 -35.67
C VAL A 365 -10.84 -2.53 -36.54
N THR A 366 -10.79 -2.28 -37.85
CA THR A 366 -10.29 -3.23 -38.85
C THR A 366 -9.04 -2.69 -39.56
N SER A 367 -8.48 -3.49 -40.48
CA SER A 367 -7.37 -3.06 -41.32
C SER A 367 -7.74 -2.01 -42.37
N GLU A 368 -9.03 -1.79 -42.58
CA GLU A 368 -9.52 -0.72 -43.41
C GLU A 368 -9.89 0.50 -42.56
N PRO A 369 -9.48 1.71 -42.97
CA PRO A 369 -9.82 2.93 -42.26
C PRO A 369 -11.34 3.12 -42.15
N ALA A 370 -11.84 3.38 -40.95
CA ALA A 370 -13.26 3.61 -40.71
C ALA A 370 -13.49 4.70 -39.65
N GLN A 371 -14.51 5.53 -39.85
CA GLN A 371 -14.97 6.47 -38.84
C GLN A 371 -15.71 5.70 -37.74
N CYS A 372 -15.24 5.83 -36.51
CA CYS A 372 -15.77 5.12 -35.35
C CYS A 372 -16.18 6.12 -34.28
N SER A 373 -17.33 5.90 -33.63
CA SER A 373 -17.72 6.70 -32.46
C SER A 373 -16.80 6.39 -31.28
N ILE A 374 -16.27 7.42 -30.63
CA ILE A 374 -15.39 7.25 -29.46
C ILE A 374 -16.13 6.54 -28.32
N ALA A 375 -17.40 6.88 -28.09
CA ALA A 375 -18.22 6.22 -27.05
C ALA A 375 -18.42 4.73 -27.32
N SER A 376 -18.48 4.32 -28.59
CA SER A 376 -18.56 2.90 -28.97
C SER A 376 -17.23 2.16 -28.80
N LEU A 377 -16.10 2.85 -28.99
CA LEU A 377 -14.76 2.27 -28.78
C LEU A 377 -14.41 2.19 -27.29
N TYR A 378 -14.84 3.18 -26.52
CA TYR A 378 -14.52 3.38 -25.12
C TYR A 378 -15.78 3.83 -24.35
N PRO A 379 -16.58 2.90 -23.81
CA PRO A 379 -17.86 3.24 -23.15
C PRO A 379 -17.73 4.16 -21.94
N PHE A 380 -16.56 4.17 -21.29
CA PHE A 380 -16.23 5.04 -20.16
C PHE A 380 -15.55 6.35 -20.57
N SER A 381 -15.46 6.64 -21.88
CA SER A 381 -14.94 7.92 -22.35
C SER A 381 -15.81 9.04 -21.81
N ARG A 382 -15.22 9.94 -21.03
CA ARG A 382 -15.91 11.17 -20.67
C ARG A 382 -15.89 12.08 -21.91
N PRO A 383 -17.02 12.74 -22.27
CA PRO A 383 -17.02 13.74 -23.33
C PRO A 383 -16.18 14.95 -22.89
N GLN A 384 -14.87 14.87 -23.10
CA GLN A 384 -13.92 15.94 -22.81
C GLN A 384 -13.37 16.44 -24.13
N THR A 385 -14.19 17.24 -24.82
CA THR A 385 -13.88 17.92 -26.10
C THR A 385 -13.32 17.05 -27.23
N LEU A 386 -13.14 15.75 -27.03
CA LEU A 386 -12.86 14.78 -28.07
C LEU A 386 -13.99 14.81 -29.10
N PRO A 387 -13.67 14.63 -30.38
CA PRO A 387 -14.69 14.55 -31.41
C PRO A 387 -15.60 13.35 -31.19
N GLU A 388 -16.86 13.44 -31.61
CA GLU A 388 -17.82 12.33 -31.51
C GLU A 388 -17.33 11.08 -32.25
N THR A 389 -16.72 11.30 -33.41
CA THR A 389 -16.15 10.25 -34.26
C THR A 389 -14.68 10.51 -34.55
N VAL A 390 -13.91 9.44 -34.63
CA VAL A 390 -12.49 9.47 -34.98
C VAL A 390 -12.21 8.40 -36.03
N LEU A 391 -11.27 8.67 -36.94
CA LEU A 391 -10.83 7.65 -37.87
C LEU A 391 -10.01 6.59 -37.13
N CYS A 392 -10.37 5.33 -37.26
CA CYS A 392 -9.63 4.22 -36.69
C CYS A 392 -9.05 3.31 -37.77
N LEU A 393 -7.84 2.81 -37.50
CA LEU A 393 -7.13 1.89 -38.37
C LEU A 393 -6.34 0.88 -37.54
N LYS A 394 -6.43 -0.40 -37.89
CA LYS A 394 -5.62 -1.48 -37.32
C LYS A 394 -4.50 -1.87 -38.28
N ILE A 395 -3.27 -1.88 -37.80
CA ILE A 395 -2.09 -2.24 -38.58
C ILE A 395 -1.40 -3.43 -37.93
N LYS A 396 -1.09 -4.43 -38.74
CA LYS A 396 -0.24 -5.54 -38.32
C LYS A 396 1.23 -5.14 -38.47
N CYS A 397 1.94 -5.07 -37.36
CA CYS A 397 3.36 -4.82 -37.29
C CYS A 397 4.12 -5.89 -38.06
N GLN A 398 4.99 -5.45 -38.95
CA GLN A 398 5.92 -6.33 -39.63
C GLN A 398 7.22 -6.41 -38.83
N LYS A 399 7.96 -7.53 -38.99
CA LYS A 399 9.32 -7.66 -38.40
C LYS A 399 10.26 -6.51 -38.78
N ASN A 400 10.02 -5.90 -39.95
CA ASN A 400 10.72 -4.71 -40.40
C ASN A 400 9.84 -3.48 -40.10
N ASN A 401 10.31 -2.61 -39.21
CA ASN A 401 9.61 -1.39 -38.81
C ASN A 401 9.39 -0.43 -39.99
N ASP A 402 10.37 -0.26 -40.88
CA ASP A 402 10.27 0.64 -42.04
C ASP A 402 9.09 0.26 -42.94
N ARG A 403 8.83 -1.03 -43.09
CA ARG A 403 7.66 -1.51 -43.85
C ARG A 403 6.35 -1.18 -43.16
N THR A 404 6.32 -1.29 -41.83
CA THR A 404 5.15 -0.89 -41.02
C THR A 404 4.91 0.62 -41.16
N LEU A 405 5.97 1.43 -41.03
CA LEU A 405 5.90 2.89 -41.18
C LEU A 405 5.43 3.28 -42.59
N ALA A 406 5.95 2.65 -43.64
CA ALA A 406 5.54 2.89 -45.01
C ALA A 406 4.07 2.50 -45.26
N GLN A 407 3.61 1.39 -44.66
CA GLN A 407 2.21 0.97 -44.73
C GLN A 407 1.29 1.96 -44.01
N VAL A 408 1.71 2.47 -42.84
CA VAL A 408 0.95 3.49 -42.11
C VAL A 408 0.84 4.75 -42.95
N LYS A 409 1.97 5.29 -43.44
CA LYS A 409 2.02 6.49 -44.27
C LYS A 409 1.09 6.35 -45.47
N LYS A 410 1.22 5.27 -46.24
CA LYS A 410 0.33 5.00 -47.38
C LYS A 410 -1.16 5.06 -47.01
N LYS A 411 -1.58 4.37 -45.93
CA LYS A 411 -2.99 4.37 -45.50
C LYS A 411 -3.44 5.74 -44.96
N LEU A 412 -2.56 6.47 -44.29
CA LEU A 412 -2.79 7.82 -43.81
C LEU A 412 -2.96 8.81 -44.97
N ASP A 413 -2.10 8.73 -45.97
CA ASP A 413 -2.14 9.58 -47.17
C ASP A 413 -3.41 9.33 -47.97
N GLU A 414 -3.79 8.06 -48.15
CA GLU A 414 -5.01 7.64 -48.87
C GLU A 414 -6.31 8.12 -48.19
N THR A 415 -6.34 8.26 -46.86
CA THR A 415 -7.59 8.42 -46.11
C THR A 415 -7.75 9.78 -45.45
N CYS A 416 -6.67 10.32 -44.90
CA CYS A 416 -6.74 11.51 -44.07
C CYS A 416 -6.32 12.78 -44.81
N ASN A 417 -5.92 12.68 -46.09
CA ASN A 417 -5.34 13.76 -46.88
C ASN A 417 -4.27 14.50 -46.08
N ILE A 418 -3.32 13.72 -45.55
CA ILE A 418 -2.33 14.16 -44.55
C ILE A 418 -1.16 14.93 -45.16
N ASP A 419 -1.00 14.86 -46.48
CA ASP A 419 -0.01 15.66 -47.20
C ASP A 419 -0.38 17.15 -47.16
N GLY A 420 0.18 17.86 -46.18
CA GLY A 420 0.13 19.33 -46.08
C GLY A 420 -0.11 19.89 -44.67
N ASP A 421 -0.50 19.08 -43.69
CA ASP A 421 -0.96 19.58 -42.39
C ASP A 421 0.05 19.41 -41.23
N LYS A 422 0.00 20.32 -40.26
CA LYS A 422 0.76 20.25 -39.00
C LYS A 422 0.22 19.14 -38.12
N LEU A 423 0.68 17.92 -38.37
CA LEU A 423 0.33 16.76 -37.54
C LEU A 423 1.19 16.67 -36.29
N TRP A 424 0.54 16.23 -35.21
CA TRP A 424 1.18 15.83 -33.97
C TRP A 424 0.75 14.41 -33.61
N PHE A 425 1.71 13.61 -33.15
CA PHE A 425 1.54 12.19 -32.90
C PHE A 425 1.83 11.89 -31.44
N ARG A 426 0.95 11.13 -30.79
CA ARG A 426 1.17 10.64 -29.43
C ARG A 426 1.10 9.12 -29.42
N GLY A 427 2.24 8.49 -29.20
CA GLY A 427 2.34 7.04 -29.02
C GLY A 427 2.01 6.63 -27.60
N LEU A 428 1.18 5.60 -27.46
CA LEU A 428 0.67 5.11 -26.18
C LEU A 428 0.60 3.59 -26.18
N THR A 429 0.79 3.01 -25.00
CA THR A 429 0.32 1.64 -24.75
C THR A 429 -1.21 1.59 -24.82
N MET A 430 -1.81 0.41 -24.95
CA MET A 430 -3.28 0.28 -24.93
C MET A 430 -3.91 0.78 -23.63
N VAL A 431 -3.19 0.60 -22.51
CA VAL A 431 -3.55 1.17 -21.19
C VAL A 431 -3.59 2.69 -21.28
N GLY A 432 -2.49 3.30 -21.75
CA GLY A 432 -2.35 4.75 -21.85
C GLY A 432 -3.37 5.37 -22.80
N LEU A 433 -3.70 4.69 -23.91
CA LEU A 433 -4.76 5.12 -24.82
C LEU A 433 -6.11 5.14 -24.10
N THR A 434 -6.46 4.04 -23.43
CA THR A 434 -7.78 3.92 -22.77
C THR A 434 -7.95 4.92 -21.64
N LEU A 435 -6.88 5.17 -20.86
CA LEU A 435 -6.86 6.22 -19.84
C LEU A 435 -7.01 7.60 -20.48
N SER A 436 -6.27 7.87 -21.57
CA SER A 436 -6.35 9.15 -22.28
C SER A 436 -7.75 9.41 -22.85
N THR A 437 -8.44 8.39 -23.36
CA THR A 437 -9.82 8.53 -23.85
C THR A 437 -10.85 8.61 -22.72
N SER A 438 -10.52 8.11 -21.52
CA SER A 438 -11.40 8.19 -20.34
C SER A 438 -11.33 9.57 -19.68
N PHE A 439 -10.12 10.13 -19.56
CA PHE A 439 -9.87 11.43 -18.97
C PHE A 439 -8.59 12.05 -19.55
N PHE A 440 -8.73 13.04 -20.42
CA PHE A 440 -7.64 13.63 -21.22
C PHE A 440 -6.99 14.82 -20.47
N ILE A 441 -6.20 14.50 -19.45
CA ILE A 441 -5.52 15.50 -18.60
C ILE A 441 -4.00 15.26 -18.53
N PRO A 442 -3.20 16.28 -18.14
CA PRO A 442 -1.79 16.09 -17.83
C PRO A 442 -1.61 15.04 -16.72
N VAL A 443 -0.65 14.13 -16.89
CA VAL A 443 -0.33 13.13 -15.86
C VAL A 443 1.16 13.21 -15.56
N ILE A 444 1.50 13.23 -14.27
CA ILE A 444 2.89 13.07 -13.82
C ILE A 444 3.23 11.60 -13.95
N ASN A 445 4.12 11.24 -14.88
CA ASN A 445 4.67 9.90 -14.93
C ASN A 445 6.09 9.91 -14.35
N SER A 446 6.28 9.33 -13.17
CA SER A 446 7.59 9.22 -12.52
C SER A 446 8.56 8.26 -13.21
N SER A 447 8.09 7.47 -14.17
CA SER A 447 8.84 6.35 -14.77
C SER A 447 9.39 6.61 -16.17
N THR A 448 9.08 7.75 -16.81
CA THR A 448 9.47 8.02 -18.20
C THR A 448 10.53 9.12 -18.31
N PRO A 449 11.70 8.84 -18.92
CA PRO A 449 12.74 9.85 -19.17
C PRO A 449 12.30 10.95 -20.16
N ASP A 450 11.13 10.80 -20.77
CA ASP A 450 10.58 11.69 -21.79
C ASP A 450 9.87 12.94 -21.25
N ASN A 451 9.76 13.08 -19.92
CA ASN A 451 9.15 14.25 -19.28
C ASN A 451 10.12 15.44 -19.17
N GLU A 452 10.95 15.69 -20.19
CA GLU A 452 12.00 16.71 -20.19
C GLU A 452 11.49 18.16 -20.20
N PHE A 453 10.18 18.33 -20.34
CA PHE A 453 9.46 19.60 -20.22
C PHE A 453 8.48 19.61 -19.04
N GLY A 454 8.54 18.60 -18.15
CA GLY A 454 7.69 18.48 -16.98
C GLY A 454 6.33 17.80 -17.21
N PRO A 455 5.41 17.89 -16.24
CA PRO A 455 4.10 17.27 -16.34
C PRO A 455 3.30 17.81 -17.53
N GLY A 456 2.80 16.91 -18.37
CA GLY A 456 2.05 17.32 -19.56
C GLY A 456 1.55 16.16 -20.41
N ILE A 457 0.74 16.49 -21.41
CA ILE A 457 0.44 15.59 -22.53
C ILE A 457 1.42 15.85 -23.65
N TYR A 458 2.25 14.85 -23.94
CA TYR A 458 3.28 14.91 -24.96
C TYR A 458 2.78 14.40 -26.31
N ALA A 459 3.04 15.16 -27.36
CA ALA A 459 2.94 14.76 -28.75
C ALA A 459 4.22 15.19 -29.50
N THR A 460 4.49 14.57 -30.64
CA THR A 460 5.67 14.87 -31.46
C THR A 460 5.28 15.06 -32.93
N ASN A 461 6.03 15.87 -33.66
CA ASN A 461 5.85 16.00 -35.11
C ASN A 461 6.44 14.81 -35.89
N ASN A 462 7.08 13.85 -35.21
CA ASN A 462 7.70 12.69 -35.83
C ASN A 462 6.91 11.40 -35.54
N PHE A 463 6.31 10.82 -36.58
CA PHE A 463 5.52 9.59 -36.44
C PHE A 463 6.35 8.38 -35.99
N GLU A 464 7.60 8.24 -36.45
CA GLU A 464 8.47 7.13 -36.07
C GLU A 464 8.80 7.16 -34.57
N MET A 465 9.05 8.35 -34.03
CA MET A 465 9.22 8.54 -32.58
C MET A 465 7.95 8.15 -31.81
N ALA A 466 6.77 8.60 -32.26
CA ALA A 466 5.50 8.19 -31.65
C ALA A 466 5.26 6.68 -31.75
N PHE A 467 5.59 6.04 -32.87
CA PHE A 467 5.51 4.60 -33.04
C PHE A 467 6.41 3.85 -32.03
N GLY A 468 7.61 4.37 -31.77
CA GLY A 468 8.50 3.85 -30.73
C GLY A 468 7.84 3.80 -29.35
N TYR A 469 7.09 4.86 -28.98
CA TYR A 469 6.35 4.90 -27.71
C TYR A 469 5.13 3.97 -27.67
N ALA A 470 4.46 3.77 -28.81
CA ALA A 470 3.29 2.89 -28.88
C ALA A 470 3.63 1.42 -28.56
N ARG A 471 4.87 0.97 -28.84
CA ARG A 471 5.29 -0.44 -28.80
C ARG A 471 4.48 -1.30 -29.82
N PRO A 472 4.86 -2.58 -30.06
CA PRO A 472 4.26 -3.38 -31.14
C PRO A 472 2.75 -3.66 -31.02
N THR A 473 2.14 -3.42 -29.86
CA THR A 473 0.74 -3.71 -29.55
C THR A 473 -0.04 -2.52 -29.02
N GLY A 474 0.53 -1.31 -29.03
CA GLY A 474 -0.17 -0.10 -28.58
C GLY A 474 -0.84 0.65 -29.72
N ALA A 475 -0.89 1.97 -29.59
CA ALA A 475 -1.55 2.84 -30.55
C ALA A 475 -0.89 4.21 -30.66
N VAL A 476 -1.12 4.88 -31.79
CA VAL A 476 -0.76 6.29 -32.01
C VAL A 476 -2.04 7.10 -32.19
N MET A 477 -2.22 8.12 -31.36
CA MET A 477 -3.21 9.18 -31.57
C MET A 477 -2.61 10.23 -32.51
N VAL A 478 -3.39 10.65 -33.51
CA VAL A 478 -2.99 11.64 -34.53
C VAL A 478 -3.84 12.88 -34.34
N PHE A 479 -3.18 14.01 -34.06
CA PHE A 479 -3.80 15.31 -33.89
C PHE A 479 -3.51 16.19 -35.10
N LYS A 480 -4.52 16.88 -35.61
CA LYS A 480 -4.44 17.67 -36.84
C LYS A 480 -4.69 19.14 -36.53
N ASP A 481 -3.67 19.97 -36.76
CA ASP A 481 -3.70 21.43 -36.62
C ASP A 481 -4.42 21.93 -35.35
N PRO A 482 -3.89 21.63 -34.14
CA PRO A 482 -4.51 22.08 -32.90
C PRO A 482 -4.66 23.61 -32.87
N ASP A 483 -5.87 24.11 -32.54
CA ASP A 483 -6.12 25.56 -32.47
C ASP A 483 -5.47 26.17 -31.22
N LEU A 484 -4.38 26.91 -31.44
CA LEU A 484 -3.58 27.50 -30.36
C LEU A 484 -4.02 28.92 -29.98
N ARG A 485 -5.07 29.47 -30.60
CA ARG A 485 -5.50 30.85 -30.35
C ARG A 485 -5.99 31.00 -28.91
N GLY A 486 -5.54 32.08 -28.26
CA GLY A 486 -5.88 32.37 -26.88
C GLY A 486 -5.14 31.52 -25.83
N LEU A 487 -4.20 30.68 -26.25
CA LEU A 487 -3.30 29.95 -25.34
C LEU A 487 -1.92 30.63 -25.26
N ASN A 488 -1.28 30.55 -24.10
CA ASN A 488 0.10 30.93 -23.92
C ASN A 488 1.04 29.82 -24.44
N VAL A 489 1.42 29.94 -25.71
CA VAL A 489 2.35 29.01 -26.36
C VAL A 489 3.78 29.49 -26.15
N TRP A 490 4.54 28.74 -25.35
CA TRP A 490 5.95 29.01 -25.11
C TRP A 490 6.85 28.13 -25.98
N LYS A 491 7.78 28.79 -26.69
CA LYS A 491 8.88 28.15 -27.41
C LYS A 491 10.18 28.58 -26.72
N PRO A 492 10.76 27.75 -25.85
CA PRO A 492 11.97 28.13 -25.13
C PRO A 492 13.10 28.39 -26.13
N ASP A 493 13.87 29.45 -25.89
CA ASP A 493 15.14 29.64 -26.59
C ASP A 493 16.17 28.60 -26.10
N LEU A 494 17.38 28.61 -26.66
CA LEU A 494 18.40 27.62 -26.29
C LEU A 494 18.72 27.63 -24.79
N SER A 495 18.79 28.80 -24.16
CA SER A 495 19.10 28.92 -22.74
C SER A 495 17.93 28.42 -21.89
N ASP A 496 16.72 28.91 -22.16
CA ASP A 496 15.50 28.48 -21.47
C ASP A 496 15.31 26.96 -21.60
N TRP A 497 15.54 26.41 -22.80
CA TRP A 497 15.43 24.97 -23.08
C TRP A 497 16.46 24.16 -22.30
N GLN A 498 17.72 24.63 -22.24
CA GLN A 498 18.79 23.97 -21.49
C GLN A 498 18.49 23.91 -19.99
N HIS A 499 18.00 25.01 -19.40
CA HIS A 499 17.66 25.06 -17.98
C HIS A 499 16.42 24.20 -17.67
N LEU A 500 15.38 24.28 -18.51
CA LEU A 500 14.16 23.49 -18.35
C LEU A 500 14.44 21.98 -18.44
N THR A 501 15.15 21.55 -19.48
CA THR A 501 15.48 20.13 -19.67
C THR A 501 16.45 19.62 -18.61
N ALA A 502 17.46 20.40 -18.21
CA ALA A 502 18.35 20.01 -17.11
C ALA A 502 17.60 19.82 -15.79
N HIS A 503 16.64 20.70 -15.48
CA HIS A 503 15.80 20.60 -14.29
C HIS A 503 14.98 19.30 -14.29
N TRP A 504 14.20 19.07 -15.35
CA TRP A 504 13.30 17.91 -15.42
C TRP A 504 14.00 16.57 -15.65
N LEU A 505 15.14 16.57 -16.36
CA LEU A 505 15.96 15.37 -16.52
C LEU A 505 16.87 15.11 -15.31
N GLN A 506 16.81 15.95 -14.27
CA GLN A 506 17.62 15.89 -13.05
C GLN A 506 19.13 15.82 -13.37
N ILE A 507 19.59 16.64 -14.30
CA ILE A 507 21.01 16.75 -14.62
C ILE A 507 21.67 17.58 -13.51
N PRO A 508 22.71 17.08 -12.82
CA PRO A 508 23.30 17.73 -11.65
C PRO A 508 24.20 18.92 -12.04
N ILE A 509 23.60 20.00 -12.53
CA ILE A 509 24.27 21.27 -12.83
C ILE A 509 23.89 22.29 -11.76
N HIS A 510 24.88 22.88 -11.11
CA HIS A 510 24.66 23.85 -10.02
C HIS A 510 24.04 25.16 -10.52
N GLY A 511 23.12 25.72 -9.72
CA GLY A 511 22.56 27.06 -9.95
C GLY A 511 21.48 27.15 -11.02
N ILE A 512 20.91 26.02 -11.46
CA ILE A 512 19.81 26.01 -12.42
C ILE A 512 18.47 26.18 -11.71
N ASN A 513 17.68 27.15 -12.19
CA ASN A 513 16.26 27.28 -11.88
C ASN A 513 15.43 27.05 -13.14
N ALA A 514 14.21 26.53 -12.98
CA ALA A 514 13.26 26.46 -14.08
C ALA A 514 12.92 27.89 -14.57
N PRO A 515 12.86 28.13 -15.90
CA PRO A 515 12.54 29.47 -16.41
C PRO A 515 11.13 29.92 -15.98
N ASP A 516 10.96 31.21 -15.62
CA ASP A 516 9.68 31.71 -15.09
C ASP A 516 8.50 31.52 -16.05
N LYS A 517 8.74 31.64 -17.37
CA LYS A 517 7.73 31.42 -18.42
C LYS A 517 7.11 30.03 -18.38
N TYR A 518 7.78 29.04 -17.77
CA TYR A 518 7.25 27.70 -17.58
C TYR A 518 5.93 27.68 -16.81
N LYS A 519 5.81 28.53 -15.78
CA LYS A 519 4.66 28.53 -14.84
C LYS A 519 3.34 28.89 -15.52
N ASP A 520 3.42 29.78 -16.52
CA ASP A 520 2.23 30.34 -17.18
C ASP A 520 1.98 29.71 -18.56
N ALA A 521 2.83 28.77 -19.00
CA ALA A 521 2.69 28.15 -20.31
C ALA A 521 1.50 27.19 -20.33
N ASP A 522 0.62 27.34 -21.32
CA ASP A 522 -0.43 26.36 -21.62
C ASP A 522 0.12 25.22 -22.49
N ILE A 523 1.06 25.59 -23.37
CA ILE A 523 1.71 24.71 -24.33
C ILE A 523 3.20 25.05 -24.40
N ILE A 524 4.03 24.02 -24.36
CA ILE A 524 5.48 24.12 -24.58
C ILE A 524 5.82 23.40 -25.89
N ILE A 525 6.52 24.08 -26.80
CA ILE A 525 6.99 23.49 -28.05
C ILE A 525 8.51 23.65 -28.12
N GLY A 526 9.23 22.52 -28.08
CA GLY A 526 10.69 22.52 -28.07
C GLY A 526 11.29 21.26 -28.70
N PRO A 527 12.59 21.29 -29.05
CA PRO A 527 13.27 20.12 -29.60
C PRO A 527 13.50 19.06 -28.54
N VAL A 528 13.44 17.79 -28.94
CA VAL A 528 13.70 16.65 -28.06
C VAL A 528 15.19 16.59 -27.71
N SER A 529 15.54 16.31 -26.45
CA SER A 529 16.95 16.20 -26.07
C SER A 529 17.63 14.93 -26.60
N ARG A 530 18.90 15.04 -26.98
CA ARG A 530 19.79 13.94 -27.39
C ARG A 530 20.92 13.78 -26.38
N ASN A 531 21.41 12.54 -26.25
CA ASN A 531 22.53 12.15 -25.37
C ASN A 531 22.29 12.41 -23.87
N GLN A 532 21.07 12.20 -23.37
CA GLN A 532 20.69 12.44 -21.97
C GLN A 532 21.61 11.71 -20.96
N SER A 533 21.95 10.44 -21.22
CA SER A 533 22.83 9.65 -20.34
C SER A 533 24.24 10.24 -20.24
N GLU A 534 24.77 10.75 -21.36
CA GLU A 534 26.07 11.41 -21.39
C GLU A 534 26.00 12.79 -20.72
N ALA A 535 24.89 13.50 -20.87
CA ALA A 535 24.64 14.78 -20.22
C ALA A 535 24.64 14.64 -18.69
N ARG A 536 23.96 13.59 -18.17
CA ARG A 536 23.96 13.24 -16.74
C ARG A 536 25.34 12.86 -16.22
N SER A 537 26.03 11.94 -16.90
CA SER A 537 27.34 11.46 -16.42
C SER A 537 28.44 12.52 -16.48
N LYS A 538 28.37 13.45 -17.44
CA LYS A 538 29.35 14.54 -17.60
C LYS A 538 28.88 15.86 -16.99
N GLN A 539 27.76 15.87 -16.27
CA GLN A 539 27.20 17.05 -15.61
C GLN A 539 27.11 18.28 -16.54
N ARG A 540 26.59 18.07 -17.75
CA ARG A 540 26.50 19.11 -18.79
C ARG A 540 25.12 19.14 -19.41
N PHE A 541 24.77 20.24 -20.07
CA PHE A 541 23.51 20.33 -20.81
C PHE A 541 23.40 19.27 -21.90
N ALA A 542 22.19 18.75 -22.09
CA ALA A 542 21.86 17.89 -23.23
C ALA A 542 21.92 18.69 -24.55
N LYS A 543 21.99 17.98 -25.67
CA LYS A 543 21.96 18.61 -27.00
C LYS A 543 20.54 18.60 -27.56
N GLN A 544 20.16 19.64 -28.28
CA GLN A 544 18.88 19.65 -29.01
C GLN A 544 18.92 18.63 -30.16
N GLY A 545 17.84 17.88 -30.30
CA GLY A 545 17.54 17.04 -31.45
C GLY A 545 16.84 17.81 -32.56
N GLU A 546 16.44 17.09 -33.61
CA GLU A 546 15.75 17.66 -34.78
C GLU A 546 14.23 17.54 -34.64
N GLU A 547 13.79 16.56 -33.86
CA GLU A 547 12.40 16.27 -33.60
C GLU A 547 11.83 17.26 -32.59
N LEU A 548 10.59 17.67 -32.78
CA LEU A 548 9.90 18.57 -31.86
C LEU A 548 8.92 17.79 -30.98
N GLN A 549 8.81 18.24 -29.75
CA GLN A 549 7.72 17.89 -28.84
C GLN A 549 6.78 19.08 -28.68
N PHE A 550 5.50 18.75 -28.57
CA PHE A 550 4.39 19.62 -28.25
C PHE A 550 3.80 19.10 -26.94
N VAL A 551 3.84 19.91 -25.90
CA VAL A 551 3.47 19.51 -24.55
C VAL A 551 2.34 20.39 -24.05
N CYS A 552 1.16 19.82 -23.80
CA CYS A 552 0.06 20.52 -23.13
C CYS A 552 0.27 20.45 -21.62
N THR A 553 0.45 21.60 -20.99
CA THR A 553 0.74 21.73 -19.55
C THR A 553 -0.46 22.28 -18.76
N SER A 554 -1.48 22.80 -19.45
CA SER A 554 -2.73 23.28 -18.83
C SER A 554 -3.97 22.53 -19.34
N TYR A 555 -5.09 22.70 -18.64
CA TYR A 555 -6.38 22.18 -19.08
C TYR A 555 -6.81 22.75 -20.43
N GLY A 556 -6.61 24.05 -20.67
CA GLY A 556 -6.92 24.69 -21.95
C GLY A 556 -6.07 24.12 -23.09
N GLY A 557 -4.78 23.88 -22.87
CA GLY A 557 -3.92 23.20 -23.83
C GLY A 557 -4.40 21.78 -24.15
N CYS A 558 -4.77 21.00 -23.12
CA CYS A 558 -5.28 19.65 -23.28
C CYS A 558 -6.61 19.62 -24.03
N GLU A 559 -7.50 20.58 -23.77
CA GLU A 559 -8.79 20.73 -24.43
C GLU A 559 -8.62 20.94 -25.94
N ARG A 560 -7.71 21.85 -26.34
CA ARG A 560 -7.41 22.13 -27.76
C ARG A 560 -6.77 20.94 -28.45
N LEU A 561 -5.89 20.21 -27.76
CA LEU A 561 -5.29 19.00 -28.32
C LEU A 561 -6.35 17.89 -28.47
N ALA A 562 -7.17 17.63 -27.46
CA ALA A 562 -8.26 16.65 -27.53
C ALA A 562 -9.22 16.92 -28.70
N ALA A 563 -9.63 18.17 -28.86
CA ALA A 563 -10.54 18.60 -29.93
C ALA A 563 -9.98 18.45 -31.34
N SER A 564 -8.65 18.35 -31.49
CA SER A 564 -7.96 18.19 -32.77
C SER A 564 -7.60 16.72 -33.09
N LEU A 565 -8.07 15.76 -32.28
CA LEU A 565 -7.88 14.35 -32.57
C LEU A 565 -8.55 13.98 -33.90
N ALA A 566 -7.76 13.48 -34.85
CA ALA A 566 -8.23 13.13 -36.18
C ALA A 566 -8.27 11.61 -36.41
N ALA A 567 -7.29 10.88 -35.86
CA ALA A 567 -7.21 9.43 -36.03
C ALA A 567 -6.58 8.71 -34.81
N ILE A 568 -6.91 7.42 -34.67
CA ILE A 568 -6.25 6.48 -33.78
C ILE A 568 -5.80 5.26 -34.58
N ILE A 569 -4.49 5.00 -34.57
CA ILE A 569 -3.86 3.90 -35.29
C ILE A 569 -3.45 2.84 -34.28
N TYR A 570 -4.03 1.64 -34.38
CA TYR A 570 -3.78 0.52 -33.49
C TYR A 570 -2.79 -0.46 -34.11
N PHE A 571 -1.86 -0.96 -33.29
CA PHE A 571 -0.85 -1.91 -33.72
C PHE A 571 -1.12 -3.30 -33.15
N THR A 572 -0.84 -4.32 -33.96
CA THR A 572 -0.97 -5.74 -33.58
C THR A 572 0.20 -6.55 -34.13
N LEU A 573 0.53 -7.67 -33.50
CA LEU A 573 1.62 -8.57 -33.94
C LEU A 573 1.21 -9.47 -35.10
#